data_AF-A0A1W0XC51-F1
#
_entry.id   AF-A0A1W0XC51-F1
#
_cell.length_a   1.000
_cell.length_b   1.000
_cell.length_c   1.000
_cell.angle_alpha   90.00
_cell.angle_beta   90.00
_cell.angle_gamma   90.00
#
_symmetry.space_group_name_H-M   'P 1'
#
loop_
_entity.id
_entity.type
_entity.pdbx_description
1 polymer ?
#
loop_
_entity_poly.entity_id
_entity_poly.type
_entity_poly.pdbx_seq_one_letter_code
_entity_poly.pdbx_strand_id
1 'polypeptide(L)'
;MSRPHNGSATAAEFPWDQVQQLDYQDANTGSIAQACHAMIFAKTEAKFVSQLPCKAWVLMQMRFDGKLGFPGGVVSDQAIPDTTLEDGLNREMEEELALDMSRFAFSKKHYVVSHFCPKANLILNFYAQEVTEQEFKEIEGNALRAEEYGHECLGIVRIPLFTLQDGHNGLPVFLQNQFAGTSILQVIVGLCTHNLMKPDELNTAMAVLPRHQGYRRLVHQAVASFRDRQQTIRVPDLPENRAVAHK
;
A
#
# COMPACT_ATOMS: atom_id res chain seq x y z
N MET A 1 -23.19 8.41 17.94
CA MET A 1 -23.45 7.25 17.05
C MET A 1 -22.23 6.36 17.11
N SER A 2 -22.37 5.12 17.54
CA SER A 2 -21.27 4.20 17.83
C SER A 2 -20.66 3.68 16.51
N ARG A 3 -19.40 4.01 16.22
CA ARG A 3 -18.63 3.37 15.13
C ARG A 3 -18.66 1.85 15.35
N PRO A 4 -18.85 1.01 14.32
CA PRO A 4 -18.87 -0.43 14.51
C PRO A 4 -17.49 -0.91 15.00
N HIS A 5 -17.45 -1.48 16.20
CA HIS A 5 -16.29 -2.21 16.70
C HIS A 5 -16.08 -3.47 15.85
N ASN A 6 -15.25 -3.36 14.82
CA ASN A 6 -14.73 -4.54 14.12
C ASN A 6 -13.62 -5.16 14.98
N GLY A 7 -13.95 -6.30 15.59
CA GLY A 7 -13.06 -7.12 16.38
C GLY A 7 -11.72 -7.35 15.66
N SER A 8 -10.66 -7.02 16.39
CA SER A 8 -9.26 -7.21 16.06
C SER A 8 -8.95 -8.69 15.80
N ALA A 9 -9.14 -9.15 14.57
CA ALA A 9 -8.54 -10.39 14.09
C ALA A 9 -7.06 -10.12 13.86
N THR A 10 -6.19 -10.94 14.46
CA THR A 10 -4.77 -10.99 14.05
C THR A 10 -4.69 -11.34 12.55
N ALA A 11 -3.56 -11.09 11.89
CA ALA A 11 -3.40 -11.52 10.49
C ALA A 11 -3.64 -13.04 10.29
N ALA A 12 -3.57 -13.85 11.34
CA ALA A 12 -3.91 -15.27 11.31
C ALA A 12 -5.43 -15.54 11.32
N GLU A 13 -6.23 -14.67 11.94
CA GLU A 13 -7.68 -14.80 12.10
C GLU A 13 -8.48 -14.00 11.06
N PHE A 14 -7.79 -13.20 10.25
CA PHE A 14 -8.41 -12.43 9.19
C PHE A 14 -9.00 -13.35 8.10
N PRO A 15 -10.21 -13.09 7.59
CA PRO A 15 -10.92 -14.02 6.69
C PRO A 15 -10.41 -13.96 5.24
N TRP A 16 -9.14 -14.30 5.03
CA TRP A 16 -8.46 -14.18 3.73
C TRP A 16 -9.15 -14.88 2.58
N ASP A 17 -9.82 -16.01 2.84
CA ASP A 17 -10.52 -16.75 1.79
C ASP A 17 -11.73 -16.02 1.22
N GLN A 18 -12.33 -15.11 2.00
CA GLN A 18 -13.51 -14.35 1.59
C GLN A 18 -13.14 -13.06 0.85
N VAL A 19 -11.89 -12.60 0.97
CA VAL A 19 -11.43 -11.38 0.30
C VAL A 19 -11.31 -11.63 -1.19
N GLN A 20 -11.84 -10.67 -1.96
CA GLN A 20 -11.85 -10.68 -3.42
C GLN A 20 -11.01 -9.53 -3.94
N GLN A 21 -10.11 -9.82 -4.88
CA GLN A 21 -9.43 -8.77 -5.64
C GLN A 21 -10.38 -8.18 -6.67
N LEU A 22 -10.39 -6.85 -6.80
CA LEU A 22 -11.14 -6.11 -7.79
C LEU A 22 -10.19 -5.36 -8.71
N ASP A 23 -10.62 -5.14 -9.96
CA ASP A 23 -10.00 -4.13 -10.81
C ASP A 23 -10.50 -2.72 -10.43
N TYR A 24 -9.79 -1.69 -10.88
CA TYR A 24 -10.08 -0.30 -10.51
C TYR A 24 -11.53 0.11 -10.80
N GLN A 25 -12.08 -0.32 -11.95
CA GLN A 25 -13.45 0.03 -12.35
C GLN A 25 -14.50 -0.65 -11.46
N ASP A 26 -14.27 -1.91 -11.10
CA ASP A 26 -15.17 -2.67 -10.22
C ASP A 26 -15.07 -2.22 -8.77
N ALA A 27 -13.93 -1.63 -8.40
CA ALA A 27 -13.77 -1.01 -7.10
C ALA A 27 -14.54 0.32 -7.02
N ASN A 28 -14.46 1.15 -8.06
CA ASN A 28 -15.02 2.52 -8.06
C ASN A 28 -16.53 2.55 -8.36
N THR A 29 -17.34 1.89 -7.53
CA THR A 29 -18.80 1.75 -7.75
C THR A 29 -19.64 2.79 -7.00
N GLY A 30 -19.08 3.49 -6.01
CA GLY A 30 -19.80 4.47 -5.17
C GLY A 30 -20.91 3.89 -4.28
N SER A 31 -21.13 2.57 -4.29
CA SER A 31 -22.24 1.90 -3.58
C SER A 31 -21.81 1.13 -2.33
N ILE A 32 -20.53 0.81 -2.23
CA ILE A 32 -19.91 0.13 -1.10
C ILE A 32 -18.95 1.11 -0.45
N ALA A 33 -18.86 1.11 0.88
CA ALA A 33 -17.90 1.95 1.59
C ALA A 33 -16.48 1.68 1.09
N GLN A 34 -15.67 2.73 1.00
CA GLN A 34 -14.33 2.65 0.42
C GLN A 34 -13.30 3.30 1.33
N ALA A 35 -12.12 2.70 1.40
CA ALA A 35 -10.95 3.31 2.00
C ALA A 35 -9.78 3.23 1.03
N CYS A 36 -8.95 4.26 1.00
CA CYS A 36 -7.75 4.34 0.18
C CYS A 36 -6.53 4.46 1.09
N HIS A 37 -5.49 3.66 0.81
CA HIS A 37 -4.22 3.74 1.54
C HIS A 37 -3.07 3.77 0.55
N ALA A 38 -1.95 4.38 0.96
CA ALA A 38 -0.80 4.57 0.09
C ALA A 38 0.54 4.13 0.70
N MET A 39 1.36 3.48 -0.12
CA MET A 39 2.77 3.25 0.16
C MET A 39 3.62 4.35 -0.48
N ILE A 40 4.24 5.19 0.35
CA ILE A 40 5.31 6.10 -0.09
C ILE A 40 6.64 5.41 0.17
N PHE A 41 7.52 5.36 -0.83
CA PHE A 41 8.82 4.72 -0.72
C PHE A 41 9.92 5.42 -1.49
N ALA A 42 11.17 5.23 -1.07
CA ALA A 42 12.36 5.68 -1.78
C ALA A 42 13.36 4.54 -1.91
N LYS A 43 13.79 4.20 -3.13
CA LYS A 43 14.90 3.26 -3.32
C LYS A 43 16.20 3.88 -2.80
N THR A 44 17.03 3.07 -2.15
CA THR A 44 18.25 3.57 -1.50
C THR A 44 19.34 2.50 -1.45
N GLU A 45 20.58 2.95 -1.62
CA GLU A 45 21.78 2.15 -1.37
C GLU A 45 22.30 2.31 0.07
N ALA A 46 21.57 3.04 0.92
CA ALA A 46 21.91 3.23 2.31
C ALA A 46 22.00 1.89 3.04
N LYS A 47 23.00 1.81 3.91
CA LYS A 47 23.23 0.67 4.79
C LYS A 47 22.72 1.00 6.18
N PHE A 48 22.10 0.02 6.83
CA PHE A 48 21.57 0.12 8.19
C PHE A 48 22.45 -0.70 9.15
N VAL A 49 21.85 -1.13 10.28
CA VAL A 49 22.47 -1.99 11.30
C VAL A 49 23.31 -3.09 10.63
N SER A 50 24.54 -3.26 11.12
CA SER A 50 25.50 -4.25 10.61
C SER A 50 25.87 -4.11 9.13
N GLN A 51 25.79 -2.90 8.56
CA GLN A 51 26.18 -2.59 7.17
C GLN A 51 25.34 -3.32 6.11
N LEU A 52 24.15 -3.83 6.49
CA LEU A 52 23.24 -4.49 5.56
C LEU A 52 22.53 -3.45 4.68
N PRO A 53 22.37 -3.71 3.36
CA PRO A 53 21.66 -2.82 2.47
C PRO A 53 20.18 -2.73 2.86
N CYS A 54 19.66 -1.52 2.96
CA CYS A 54 18.26 -1.28 3.29
C CYS A 54 17.33 -1.49 2.08
N LYS A 55 17.85 -1.43 0.85
CA LYS A 55 17.14 -1.54 -0.45
C LYS A 55 16.18 -0.39 -0.74
N ALA A 56 15.31 -0.07 0.20
CA ALA A 56 14.40 1.07 0.13
C ALA A 56 13.96 1.52 1.53
N TRP A 57 13.55 2.77 1.63
CA TRP A 57 12.75 3.26 2.75
C TRP A 57 11.29 3.16 2.36
N VAL A 58 10.47 2.56 3.22
CA VAL A 58 9.04 2.39 3.00
C VAL A 58 8.32 2.91 4.23
N LEU A 59 7.42 3.87 4.05
CA LEU A 59 6.70 4.52 5.14
C LEU A 59 5.46 3.72 5.52
N MET A 60 5.29 3.48 6.82
CA MET A 60 4.05 3.04 7.47
C MET A 60 3.80 3.90 8.70
N GLN A 61 2.65 3.73 9.35
CA GLN A 61 2.32 4.43 10.59
C GLN A 61 1.73 3.50 11.64
N MET A 62 2.00 3.84 12.91
CA MET A 62 1.24 3.34 14.04
C MET A 62 -0.09 4.09 14.10
N ARG A 63 -1.20 3.37 14.04
CA ARG A 63 -2.55 3.93 14.10
C ARG A 63 -3.04 4.08 15.53
N PHE A 64 -4.09 4.88 15.73
CA PHE A 64 -4.77 5.04 17.02
C PHE A 64 -5.22 3.71 17.67
N ASP A 65 -5.50 2.68 16.87
CA ASP A 65 -5.93 1.37 17.34
C ASP A 65 -4.77 0.42 17.69
N GLY A 66 -3.53 0.95 17.75
CA GLY A 66 -2.34 0.22 18.15
C GLY A 66 -1.81 -0.76 17.11
N LYS A 67 -2.22 -0.62 15.84
CA LYS A 67 -1.80 -1.47 14.73
C LYS A 67 -1.00 -0.69 13.70
N LEU A 68 -0.13 -1.39 12.97
CA LEU A 68 0.57 -0.85 11.82
C LEU A 68 -0.34 -0.81 10.59
N GLY A 69 -0.34 0.31 9.89
CA GLY A 69 -1.05 0.50 8.63
C GLY A 69 -0.29 1.43 7.70
N PHE A 70 -0.71 1.46 6.44
CA PHE A 70 -0.32 2.53 5.54
C PHE A 70 -1.16 3.78 5.85
N PRO A 71 -0.62 4.99 5.61
CA PRO A 71 -1.41 6.21 5.63
C PRO A 71 -2.61 6.14 4.68
N GLY A 72 -3.68 6.82 5.06
CA GLY A 72 -4.96 6.86 4.36
C GLY A 72 -6.13 6.42 5.24
N GLY A 73 -7.33 6.55 4.70
CA GLY A 73 -8.55 6.30 5.44
C GLY A 73 -9.78 6.16 4.55
N VAL A 74 -10.95 6.38 5.14
CA VAL A 74 -12.24 6.18 4.46
C VAL A 74 -12.51 7.36 3.53
N VAL A 75 -12.75 7.07 2.26
CA VAL A 75 -12.99 8.07 1.19
C VAL A 75 -14.46 8.14 0.77
N SER A 76 -15.32 7.35 1.42
CA SER A 76 -16.76 7.32 1.16
C SER A 76 -17.57 8.06 2.24
N ASP A 77 -16.99 9.05 2.90
CA ASP A 77 -17.74 9.85 3.88
C ASP A 77 -18.74 10.76 3.16
N GLN A 78 -20.01 10.66 3.54
CA GLN A 78 -21.10 11.45 2.96
C GLN A 78 -21.05 12.93 3.35
N ALA A 79 -20.24 13.30 4.34
CA ALA A 79 -20.09 14.68 4.79
C ALA A 79 -19.27 15.55 3.80
N ILE A 80 -18.30 14.96 3.10
CA ILE A 80 -17.49 15.61 2.06
C ILE A 80 -17.49 14.66 0.85
N PRO A 81 -18.28 14.95 -0.21
CA PRO A 81 -18.32 14.07 -1.37
C PRO A 81 -17.00 14.18 -2.14
N ASP A 82 -16.08 13.25 -1.89
CA ASP A 82 -14.90 13.04 -2.72
C ASP A 82 -15.35 12.66 -4.14
N THR A 83 -14.85 13.38 -5.16
CA THR A 83 -15.29 13.16 -6.55
C THR A 83 -14.67 11.89 -7.13
N THR A 84 -13.50 11.50 -6.64
CA THR A 84 -12.77 10.30 -7.03
C THR A 84 -12.09 9.64 -5.83
N LEU A 85 -11.67 8.38 -5.98
CA LEU A 85 -10.84 7.67 -5.00
C LEU A 85 -9.55 8.42 -4.67
N GLU A 86 -8.97 9.08 -5.69
CA GLU A 86 -7.74 9.85 -5.55
C GLU A 86 -7.96 11.15 -4.77
N ASP A 87 -9.10 11.82 -4.92
CA ASP A 87 -9.41 13.03 -4.15
C ASP A 87 -9.46 12.72 -2.66
N GLY A 88 -10.18 11.66 -2.28
CA GLY A 88 -10.25 11.22 -0.89
C GLY A 88 -8.91 10.73 -0.37
N LEU A 89 -8.14 9.98 -1.16
CA LEU A 89 -6.79 9.58 -0.76
C LEU A 89 -5.89 10.80 -0.51
N ASN A 90 -5.93 11.80 -1.39
CA ASN A 90 -5.10 12.99 -1.28
C ASN A 90 -5.46 13.84 -0.06
N ARG A 91 -6.76 13.97 0.24
CA ARG A 91 -7.24 14.59 1.49
C ARG A 91 -6.65 13.88 2.71
N GLU A 92 -6.76 12.56 2.77
CA GLU A 92 -6.21 11.78 3.89
C GLU A 92 -4.67 11.90 3.99
N MET A 93 -3.95 11.96 2.87
CA MET A 93 -2.49 12.18 2.89
C MET A 93 -2.12 13.58 3.43
N GLU A 94 -2.93 14.59 3.14
CA GLU A 94 -2.74 15.94 3.68
C GLU A 94 -2.98 15.96 5.20
N GLU A 95 -4.08 15.34 5.65
CA GLU A 95 -4.48 15.25 7.07
C GLU A 95 -3.49 14.43 7.92
N GLU A 96 -3.03 13.26 7.42
CA GLU A 96 -2.18 12.33 8.19
C GLU A 96 -0.67 12.57 8.06
N LEU A 97 -0.20 13.17 6.96
CA LEU A 97 1.24 13.35 6.69
C LEU A 97 1.64 14.81 6.45
N ALA A 98 0.70 15.76 6.38
CA ALA A 98 0.95 17.10 5.87
C ALA A 98 1.66 17.05 4.49
N LEU A 99 1.19 16.13 3.63
CA LEU A 99 1.80 15.87 2.34
C LEU A 99 1.55 17.04 1.38
N ASP A 100 2.59 17.52 0.70
CA ASP A 100 2.47 18.61 -0.29
C ASP A 100 1.78 18.11 -1.57
N MET A 101 0.49 18.41 -1.71
CA MET A 101 -0.33 18.00 -2.86
C MET A 101 0.15 18.57 -4.19
N SER A 102 0.91 19.67 -4.21
CA SER A 102 1.45 20.21 -5.46
C SER A 102 2.55 19.33 -6.07
N ARG A 103 3.17 18.47 -5.26
CA ARG A 103 4.32 17.62 -5.64
C ARG A 103 4.00 16.14 -5.57
N PHE A 104 3.25 15.73 -4.56
CA PHE A 104 3.10 14.33 -4.20
C PHE A 104 1.66 13.80 -4.30
N ALA A 105 0.77 14.55 -4.96
CA ALA A 105 -0.60 14.09 -5.18
C ALA A 105 -0.64 12.73 -5.89
N PHE A 106 -1.49 11.86 -5.35
CA PHE A 106 -1.80 10.57 -5.93
C PHE A 106 -2.73 10.71 -7.13
N SER A 107 -2.52 9.86 -8.13
CA SER A 107 -3.40 9.73 -9.28
C SER A 107 -3.56 8.26 -9.66
N LYS A 108 -4.40 7.95 -10.64
CA LYS A 108 -4.61 6.58 -11.15
C LYS A 108 -3.32 5.86 -11.56
N LYS A 109 -2.26 6.60 -11.91
CA LYS A 109 -0.94 6.00 -12.26
C LYS A 109 -0.27 5.30 -11.07
N HIS A 110 -0.63 5.69 -9.85
CA HIS A 110 -0.11 5.12 -8.61
C HIS A 110 -0.97 3.95 -8.10
N TYR A 111 -2.10 3.63 -8.74
CA TYR A 111 -2.98 2.55 -8.33
C TYR A 111 -2.27 1.19 -8.41
N VAL A 112 -2.36 0.41 -7.34
CA VAL A 112 -1.78 -0.93 -7.25
C VAL A 112 -2.85 -2.00 -7.32
N VAL A 113 -3.82 -2.00 -6.39
CA VAL A 113 -4.84 -3.06 -6.28
C VAL A 113 -6.01 -2.63 -5.39
N SER A 114 -7.19 -3.21 -5.62
CA SER A 114 -8.36 -3.09 -4.75
C SER A 114 -8.76 -4.45 -4.20
N HIS A 115 -9.17 -4.48 -2.93
CA HIS A 115 -9.67 -5.68 -2.28
C HIS A 115 -11.04 -5.42 -1.64
N PHE A 116 -12.04 -6.19 -2.03
CA PHE A 116 -13.33 -6.23 -1.33
C PHE A 116 -13.26 -7.19 -0.15
N CYS A 117 -13.68 -6.70 1.01
CA CYS A 117 -13.77 -7.45 2.26
C CYS A 117 -15.25 -7.64 2.63
N PRO A 118 -15.88 -8.78 2.26
CA PRO A 118 -17.34 -8.96 2.42
C PRO A 118 -17.83 -8.80 3.85
N LYS A 119 -17.08 -9.33 4.83
CA LYS A 119 -17.43 -9.25 6.25
C LYS A 119 -17.52 -7.81 6.77
N ALA A 120 -16.68 -6.92 6.24
CA ALA A 120 -16.68 -5.51 6.60
C ALA A 120 -17.53 -4.65 5.66
N ASN A 121 -18.05 -5.23 4.57
CA ASN A 121 -18.68 -4.53 3.46
C ASN A 121 -17.88 -3.28 3.02
N LEU A 122 -16.57 -3.48 2.81
CA LEU A 122 -15.59 -2.41 2.60
C LEU A 122 -14.67 -2.77 1.44
N ILE A 123 -14.42 -1.81 0.55
CA ILE A 123 -13.40 -1.90 -0.50
C ILE A 123 -12.15 -1.15 -0.03
N LEU A 124 -11.01 -1.84 -0.06
CA LEU A 124 -9.70 -1.31 0.32
C LEU A 124 -8.86 -1.11 -0.92
N ASN A 125 -8.69 0.14 -1.34
CA ASN A 125 -7.88 0.56 -2.48
C ASN A 125 -6.45 0.86 -2.01
N PHE A 126 -5.46 0.37 -2.76
CA PHE A 126 -4.05 0.53 -2.42
C PHE A 126 -3.28 1.20 -3.55
N TYR A 127 -2.48 2.19 -3.19
CA TYR A 127 -1.66 2.99 -4.10
C TYR A 127 -0.20 2.93 -3.66
N ALA A 128 0.71 3.24 -4.58
CA ALA A 128 2.13 3.33 -4.27
C ALA A 128 2.84 4.38 -5.12
N GLN A 129 3.72 5.15 -4.47
CA GLN A 129 4.47 6.23 -5.09
C GLN A 129 5.93 6.21 -4.66
N GLU A 130 6.81 6.20 -5.66
CA GLU A 130 8.25 6.35 -5.47
C GLU A 130 8.60 7.84 -5.36
N VAL A 131 9.40 8.19 -4.36
CA VAL A 131 9.98 9.52 -4.15
C VAL A 131 11.50 9.41 -3.98
N THR A 132 12.20 10.53 -4.05
CA THR A 132 13.63 10.56 -3.74
C THR A 132 13.89 10.42 -2.24
N GLU A 133 15.11 10.05 -1.84
CA GLU A 133 15.49 9.98 -0.42
C GLU A 133 15.33 11.33 0.31
N GLN A 134 15.57 12.44 -0.38
CA GLN A 134 15.42 13.77 0.20
C GLN A 134 13.94 14.10 0.46
N GLU A 135 13.08 13.82 -0.52
CA GLU A 135 11.64 14.00 -0.39
C GLU A 135 11.05 13.07 0.68
N PHE A 136 11.54 11.83 0.79
CA PHE A 136 11.09 10.92 1.84
C PHE A 136 11.34 11.49 3.24
N LYS A 137 12.55 12.01 3.50
CA LYS A 137 12.88 12.66 4.78
C LYS A 137 12.06 13.92 5.04
N GLU A 138 11.76 14.68 3.99
CA GLU A 138 10.88 15.85 4.06
C GLU A 138 9.47 15.44 4.51
N ILE A 139 8.89 14.43 3.86
CA ILE A 139 7.57 13.88 4.20
C ILE A 139 7.55 13.39 5.65
N GLU A 140 8.59 12.65 6.08
CA GLU A 140 8.69 12.20 7.47
C GLU A 140 8.75 13.35 8.48
N GLY A 141 9.51 14.40 8.16
CA GLY A 141 9.58 15.60 9.00
C GLY A 141 8.27 16.39 9.04
N ASN A 142 7.49 16.35 7.95
CA ASN A 142 6.18 16.99 7.86
C ASN A 142 5.11 16.24 8.67
N ALA A 143 5.18 14.92 8.74
CA ALA A 143 4.20 14.09 9.45
C ALA A 143 4.04 14.46 10.94
N LEU A 144 5.08 14.97 11.59
CA LEU A 144 5.01 15.47 12.99
C LEU A 144 4.17 16.74 13.15
N ARG A 145 3.84 17.41 12.06
CA ARG A 145 3.03 18.64 12.00
C ARG A 145 1.67 18.41 11.34
N ALA A 146 1.38 17.16 10.96
CA ALA A 146 0.11 16.78 10.37
C ALA A 146 -1.03 16.95 11.38
N GLU A 147 -2.23 17.20 10.89
CA GLU A 147 -3.42 17.41 11.72
C GLU A 147 -3.71 16.18 12.60
N GLU A 148 -3.57 14.99 12.03
CA GLU A 148 -3.87 13.73 12.71
C GLU A 148 -2.72 13.18 13.57
N TYR A 149 -1.60 13.91 13.67
CA TYR A 149 -0.49 13.50 14.53
C TYR A 149 -0.88 13.53 16.01
N GLY A 150 -0.79 12.38 16.67
CA GLY A 150 -1.23 12.17 18.06
C GLY A 150 -2.72 11.85 18.21
N HIS A 151 -3.47 11.84 17.11
CA HIS A 151 -4.89 11.50 17.04
C HIS A 151 -5.06 10.16 16.32
N GLU A 152 -5.35 10.17 15.01
CA GLU A 152 -5.48 8.93 14.23
C GLU A 152 -4.12 8.32 13.83
N CYS A 153 -3.05 9.14 13.73
CA CYS A 153 -1.67 8.72 13.49
C CYS A 153 -0.77 8.93 14.73
N LEU A 154 -0.25 7.86 15.31
CA LEU A 154 0.60 7.89 16.52
C LEU A 154 2.10 7.92 16.21
N GLY A 155 2.48 7.95 14.94
CA GLY A 155 3.86 8.07 14.52
C GLY A 155 4.20 7.20 13.31
N ILE A 156 5.11 7.72 12.50
CA ILE A 156 5.64 7.06 11.31
C ILE A 156 6.75 6.07 11.65
N VAL A 157 6.81 4.98 10.89
CA VAL A 157 7.86 3.96 10.98
C VAL A 157 8.34 3.58 9.58
N ARG A 158 9.62 3.20 9.48
CA ARG A 158 10.17 2.62 8.25
C ARG A 158 10.18 1.11 8.33
N ILE A 159 9.78 0.42 7.26
CA ILE A 159 9.89 -1.04 7.17
C ILE A 159 11.38 -1.46 7.02
N PRO A 160 11.93 -2.31 7.90
CA PRO A 160 13.31 -2.77 7.80
C PRO A 160 13.43 -3.88 6.74
N LEU A 161 13.76 -3.55 5.49
CA LEU A 161 13.85 -4.52 4.38
C LEU A 161 15.16 -5.35 4.35
N PHE A 162 15.67 -5.70 5.53
CA PHE A 162 16.84 -6.54 5.73
C PHE A 162 16.52 -7.65 6.74
N THR A 163 17.28 -8.74 6.69
CA THR A 163 17.27 -9.78 7.72
C THR A 163 18.68 -9.89 8.29
N LEU A 164 18.81 -9.83 9.62
CA LEU A 164 20.10 -10.00 10.27
C LEU A 164 20.63 -11.43 10.10
N GLN A 165 21.91 -11.66 10.44
CA GLN A 165 22.56 -12.97 10.31
C GLN A 165 21.89 -14.09 11.12
N ASP A 166 21.10 -13.74 12.14
CA ASP A 166 20.29 -14.69 12.91
C ASP A 166 19.09 -15.26 12.13
N GLY A 167 18.81 -14.73 10.92
CA GLY A 167 17.68 -15.15 10.09
C GLY A 167 16.31 -14.69 10.61
N HIS A 168 16.26 -13.91 11.68
CA HIS A 168 15.05 -13.56 12.42
C HIS A 168 14.81 -12.05 12.51
N ASN A 169 15.81 -11.28 12.96
CA ASN A 169 15.66 -9.85 13.19
C ASN A 169 15.61 -9.04 11.89
N GLY A 170 14.92 -7.89 11.92
CA GLY A 170 14.65 -7.06 10.74
C GLY A 170 13.24 -7.33 10.19
N LEU A 171 13.12 -7.57 8.88
CA LEU A 171 11.83 -7.79 8.22
C LEU A 171 10.99 -8.91 8.86
N PRO A 172 11.53 -10.10 9.19
CA PRO A 172 10.69 -11.17 9.73
C PRO A 172 10.09 -10.83 11.09
N VAL A 173 10.81 -10.14 11.98
CA VAL A 173 10.24 -9.63 13.24
C VAL A 173 9.25 -8.50 12.99
N PHE A 174 9.53 -7.60 12.05
CA PHE A 174 8.60 -6.53 11.70
C PHE A 174 7.24 -7.07 11.25
N LEU A 175 7.24 -8.12 10.42
CA LEU A 175 6.01 -8.75 9.91
C LEU A 175 5.21 -9.53 10.98
N GLN A 176 5.74 -9.70 12.18
CA GLN A 176 5.02 -10.30 13.32
C GLN A 176 4.25 -9.27 14.15
N ASN A 177 4.38 -7.97 13.86
CA ASN A 177 3.55 -6.95 14.49
C ASN A 177 2.07 -7.11 14.14
N GLN A 178 1.21 -6.38 14.85
CA GLN A 178 -0.22 -6.31 14.52
C GLN A 178 -0.43 -5.33 13.37
N PHE A 179 -1.08 -5.78 12.31
CA PHE A 179 -1.41 -4.97 11.14
C PHE A 179 -2.92 -4.73 11.04
N ALA A 180 -3.31 -3.54 10.60
CA ALA A 180 -4.71 -3.21 10.35
C ALA A 180 -5.21 -3.87 9.05
N GLY A 181 -6.34 -4.57 9.11
CA GLY A 181 -7.02 -5.13 7.93
C GLY A 181 -6.08 -5.86 6.96
N THR A 182 -6.01 -5.37 5.72
CA THR A 182 -5.15 -5.94 4.66
C THR A 182 -3.77 -5.31 4.59
N SER A 183 -3.33 -4.47 5.54
CA SER A 183 -2.04 -3.77 5.44
C SER A 183 -0.84 -4.71 5.33
N ILE A 184 -0.84 -5.86 6.02
CA ILE A 184 0.24 -6.86 5.84
C ILE A 184 0.28 -7.44 4.41
N LEU A 185 -0.89 -7.65 3.79
CA LEU A 185 -0.99 -8.06 2.39
C LEU A 185 -0.44 -6.95 1.48
N GLN A 186 -0.85 -5.70 1.72
CA GLN A 186 -0.40 -4.53 0.97
C GLN A 186 1.12 -4.32 1.06
N VAL A 187 1.74 -4.59 2.21
CA VAL A 187 3.20 -4.57 2.38
C VAL A 187 3.85 -5.52 1.39
N ILE A 188 3.42 -6.78 1.35
CA ILE A 188 4.01 -7.78 0.45
C ILE A 188 3.74 -7.46 -1.02
N VAL A 189 2.51 -7.05 -1.34
CA VAL A 189 2.13 -6.64 -2.70
C VAL A 189 2.99 -5.47 -3.17
N GLY A 190 3.10 -4.39 -2.39
CA GLY A 190 3.89 -3.20 -2.73
C GLY A 190 5.38 -3.51 -2.95
N LEU A 191 5.97 -4.33 -2.07
CA LEU A 191 7.38 -4.73 -2.20
C LEU A 191 7.63 -5.54 -3.48
N CYS A 192 6.68 -6.39 -3.87
CA CYS A 192 6.77 -7.20 -5.08
C CYS A 192 6.52 -6.39 -6.36
N THR A 193 5.51 -5.53 -6.37
CA THR A 193 5.11 -4.76 -7.56
C THR A 193 6.15 -3.71 -7.93
N HIS A 194 6.86 -3.15 -6.95
CA HIS A 194 7.93 -2.17 -7.15
C HIS A 194 9.34 -2.77 -7.17
N ASN A 195 9.44 -4.11 -7.20
CA ASN A 195 10.72 -4.85 -7.25
C ASN A 195 11.70 -4.48 -6.12
N LEU A 196 11.17 -4.16 -4.93
CA LEU A 196 11.97 -3.86 -3.74
C LEU A 196 12.49 -5.14 -3.07
N MET A 197 11.79 -6.25 -3.28
CA MET A 197 12.25 -7.59 -2.94
C MET A 197 11.87 -8.60 -4.00
N LYS A 198 12.75 -9.60 -4.19
CA LYS A 198 12.46 -10.75 -5.04
C LYS A 198 11.57 -11.75 -4.29
N PRO A 199 10.74 -12.54 -5.00
CA PRO A 199 9.96 -13.62 -4.38
C PRO A 199 10.81 -14.57 -3.51
N ASP A 200 12.02 -14.89 -3.96
CA ASP A 200 12.92 -15.78 -3.21
C ASP A 200 13.42 -15.16 -1.89
N GLU A 201 13.62 -13.85 -1.86
CA GLU A 201 14.03 -13.12 -0.65
C GLU A 201 12.87 -13.02 0.36
N LEU A 202 11.63 -12.99 -0.16
CA LEU A 202 10.45 -13.05 0.68
C LEU A 202 10.27 -14.41 1.33
N ASN A 203 10.78 -15.52 0.77
CA ASN A 203 10.54 -16.87 1.31
C ASN A 203 10.94 -17.02 2.79
N THR A 204 12.05 -16.42 3.22
CA THR A 204 12.47 -16.43 4.64
C THR A 204 11.50 -15.64 5.52
N ALA A 205 11.03 -14.48 5.03
CA ALA A 205 10.01 -13.66 5.68
C ALA A 205 8.61 -14.31 5.61
N MET A 206 8.32 -15.14 4.61
CA MET A 206 7.02 -15.80 4.45
C MET A 206 6.76 -16.88 5.49
N ALA A 207 7.79 -17.37 6.18
CA ALA A 207 7.62 -18.34 7.27
C ALA A 207 6.75 -17.81 8.41
N VAL A 208 6.74 -16.48 8.60
CA VAL A 208 5.97 -15.75 9.63
C VAL A 208 4.71 -15.07 9.09
N LEU A 209 4.54 -15.02 7.77
CA LEU A 209 3.32 -14.50 7.14
C LEU A 209 2.13 -15.46 7.33
N PRO A 210 0.88 -14.98 7.15
CA PRO A 210 -0.29 -15.84 7.19
C PRO A 210 -0.12 -17.07 6.28
N ARG A 211 -0.20 -18.27 6.87
CA ARG A 211 -0.12 -19.55 6.13
C ARG A 211 -1.41 -19.89 5.38
N HIS A 212 -2.35 -18.95 5.34
CA HIS A 212 -3.66 -19.08 4.72
C HIS A 212 -3.54 -19.16 3.19
N GLN A 213 -4.23 -20.10 2.56
CA GLN A 213 -4.21 -20.23 1.09
C GLN A 213 -4.78 -18.99 0.39
N GLY A 214 -5.90 -18.44 0.90
CA GLY A 214 -6.43 -17.15 0.45
C GLY A 214 -5.42 -16.00 0.46
N TYR A 215 -4.60 -15.86 1.50
CA TYR A 215 -3.57 -14.82 1.57
C TYR A 215 -2.56 -14.95 0.41
N ARG A 216 -2.01 -16.15 0.22
CA ARG A 216 -1.05 -16.42 -0.86
C ARG A 216 -1.65 -16.18 -2.23
N ARG A 217 -2.90 -16.63 -2.44
CA ARG A 217 -3.65 -16.40 -3.68
C ARG A 217 -3.74 -14.90 -3.98
N LEU A 218 -4.11 -14.08 -3.00
CA LEU A 218 -4.25 -12.63 -3.17
C LEU A 218 -2.91 -11.96 -3.50
N VAL A 219 -1.81 -12.34 -2.85
CA VAL A 219 -0.47 -11.84 -3.20
C VAL A 219 -0.15 -12.13 -4.66
N HIS A 220 -0.33 -13.39 -5.10
CA HIS A 220 -0.04 -13.78 -6.48
C HIS A 220 -0.92 -13.05 -7.50
N GLN A 221 -2.22 -12.95 -7.24
CA GLN A 221 -3.18 -12.26 -8.12
C GLN A 221 -2.87 -10.76 -8.24
N ALA A 222 -2.53 -10.10 -7.14
CA ALA A 222 -2.27 -8.67 -7.13
C ALA A 222 -0.99 -8.33 -7.90
N VAL A 223 0.07 -9.12 -7.69
CA VAL A 223 1.36 -8.93 -8.38
C VAL A 223 1.23 -9.22 -9.87
N ALA A 224 0.51 -10.27 -10.27
CA ALA A 224 0.27 -10.58 -11.68
C ALA A 224 -0.53 -9.47 -12.37
N SER A 225 -1.68 -9.11 -11.79
CA SER A 225 -2.57 -8.06 -12.31
C SER A 225 -1.86 -6.70 -12.46
N PHE A 226 -1.00 -6.33 -11.51
CA PHE A 226 -0.19 -5.11 -11.63
C PHE A 226 0.82 -5.17 -12.78
N ARG A 227 1.53 -6.29 -12.92
CA ARG A 227 2.53 -6.47 -13.99
C ARG A 227 1.88 -6.43 -15.37
N ASP A 228 0.72 -7.06 -15.53
CA ASP A 228 -0.03 -7.06 -16.78
C ASP A 228 -0.40 -5.62 -17.16
N ARG A 229 -0.97 -4.84 -16.22
CA ARG A 229 -1.28 -3.40 -16.45
C ARG A 229 -0.05 -2.60 -16.86
N GLN A 230 1.09 -2.79 -16.20
CA GLN A 230 2.34 -2.07 -16.53
C GLN A 230 2.88 -2.43 -17.91
N GLN A 231 2.64 -3.66 -18.40
CA GLN A 231 3.01 -4.06 -19.76
C GLN A 231 2.07 -3.45 -20.80
N THR A 232 0.76 -3.42 -20.53
CA THR A 232 -0.22 -2.81 -21.45
C THR A 232 0.03 -1.32 -21.64
N ILE A 233 0.42 -0.59 -20.59
CA ILE A 233 0.77 0.84 -20.67
C ILE A 233 2.02 1.09 -21.53
N ARG A 234 2.93 0.11 -21.64
CA ARG A 234 4.21 0.24 -22.38
C ARG A 234 4.11 -0.09 -23.87
N VAL A 235 2.97 -0.62 -24.34
CA VAL A 235 2.73 -0.87 -25.77
C VAL A 235 1.73 0.16 -26.27
N PRO A 236 2.17 1.32 -26.79
CA PRO A 236 1.27 2.18 -27.53
C PRO A 236 0.97 1.52 -28.89
N ASP A 237 -0.31 1.49 -29.28
CA ASP A 237 -0.72 1.19 -30.65
C ASP A 237 0.09 2.06 -31.62
N LEU A 238 1.06 1.44 -32.32
CA LEU A 238 1.68 2.05 -33.47
C LEU A 238 0.66 1.97 -34.61
N PRO A 239 0.16 3.09 -35.15
CA PRO A 239 -0.68 3.02 -36.33
C PRO A 239 0.15 2.42 -37.47
N GLU A 240 -0.35 1.32 -38.05
CA GLU A 240 0.20 0.76 -39.28
C GLU A 240 0.24 1.85 -40.34
N ASN A 241 1.45 2.30 -40.67
CA ASN A 241 1.70 3.18 -41.79
C ASN A 241 1.30 2.44 -43.07
N ARG A 242 0.04 2.59 -43.50
CA ARG A 242 -0.37 2.26 -44.86
C ARG A 242 0.34 3.24 -45.79
N ALA A 243 1.43 2.76 -46.40
CA ALA A 243 2.07 3.42 -47.52
C ALA A 243 1.03 3.73 -48.60
N VAL A 244 0.69 5.01 -48.76
CA VAL A 244 -0.01 5.51 -49.93
C VAL A 244 1.01 5.54 -51.06
N ALA A 245 0.98 4.51 -51.90
CA ALA A 245 1.68 4.52 -53.18
C ALA A 245 0.98 5.52 -54.11
N HIS A 246 1.56 6.70 -54.28
CA HIS A 246 1.20 7.59 -55.38
C HIS A 246 1.78 7.04 -56.69
N LYS A 247 0.88 6.77 -57.65
CA LYS A 247 1.18 6.70 -59.07
C LYS A 247 1.20 8.10 -59.66
#